data_AF-A0A3D4FIM0-F1
#
_entry.id   AF-A0A3D4FIM0-F1
#
_cell.length_a   1.000
_cell.length_b   1.000
_cell.length_c   1.000
_cell.angle_alpha   90.00
_cell.angle_beta   90.00
_cell.angle_gamma   90.00
#
_symmetry.space_group_name_H-M   'P 1'
#
loop_
_entity.id
_entity.type
_entity.pdbx_description
1 polymer ?
#
loop_
_entity_poly.entity_id
_entity_poly.type
_entity_poly.pdbx_seq_one_letter_code
_entity_poly.pdbx_strand_id
1 'polypeptide(L)'
;MEELKKDDDLKRIREKSVLRRAIHKDSCNEVIDLALKIPDIHVLVLGPESCLRVLYFRAFRKELLDRFYMLNVTNIDLITNNHMESLKSALESIVVDSNYTSKGIIIYISCSDIVMGTDFTSGIQYIEEKYKVPVKIFQRGPLSKRRMLPKERLSNIFAEILEFHNKSSNDLNKKAVNILGEER
;
A
#
# COMPACT_ATOMS: atom_id res chain seq x y z
N MET A 1 46.63 3.69 31.14
CA MET A 1 45.45 4.55 31.43
C MET A 1 44.75 5.05 30.17
N GLU A 2 45.48 5.20 29.06
CA GLU A 2 44.96 5.70 27.78
C GLU A 2 44.22 4.63 26.95
N GLU A 3 44.59 3.36 27.09
CA GLU A 3 43.93 2.23 26.42
C GLU A 3 42.53 1.93 26.97
N LEU A 4 42.31 2.06 28.29
CA LEU A 4 40.98 1.88 28.89
C LEU A 4 39.95 2.91 28.40
N LYS A 5 40.38 4.15 28.11
CA LYS A 5 39.49 5.20 27.57
C LYS A 5 39.04 4.91 26.14
N LYS A 6 39.91 4.34 25.31
CA LYS A 6 39.59 3.95 23.93
C LYS A 6 38.55 2.83 23.87
N ASP A 7 38.62 1.86 24.79
CA ASP A 7 37.66 0.75 24.83
C ASP A 7 36.25 1.18 25.27
N ASP A 8 36.16 2.10 26.24
CA ASP A 8 34.87 2.67 26.66
C ASP A 8 34.23 3.55 25.58
N ASP A 9 35.05 4.29 24.83
CA ASP A 9 34.57 5.09 23.70
C ASP A 9 34.12 4.20 22.52
N LEU A 10 34.85 3.12 22.21
CA LEU A 10 34.42 2.13 21.21
C LEU A 10 33.12 1.43 21.63
N LYS A 11 32.97 1.07 22.90
CA LYS A 11 31.71 0.51 23.44
C LYS A 11 30.56 1.49 23.31
N ARG A 12 30.74 2.76 23.68
CA ARG A 12 29.71 3.80 23.53
C ARG A 12 29.32 4.06 22.08
N ILE A 13 30.28 4.03 21.15
CA ILE A 13 30.02 4.16 19.71
C ILE A 13 29.23 2.95 19.19
N ARG A 14 29.59 1.74 19.65
CA ARG A 14 28.91 0.48 19.28
C ARG A 14 27.51 0.38 19.88
N GLU A 15 27.30 0.84 21.12
CA GLU A 15 25.96 0.96 21.71
C GLU A 15 25.11 1.99 20.97
N LYS A 16 25.66 3.16 20.63
CA LYS A 16 24.96 4.16 19.80
C LYS A 16 24.61 3.61 18.42
N SER A 17 25.43 2.75 17.82
CA SER A 17 25.13 2.13 16.51
C SER A 17 24.07 1.03 16.60
N VAL A 18 24.06 0.23 17.67
CA VAL A 18 23.00 -0.75 17.96
C VAL A 18 21.67 -0.04 18.27
N LEU A 19 21.70 1.01 19.09
CA LEU A 19 20.52 1.83 19.40
C LEU A 19 19.97 2.53 18.15
N ARG A 20 20.83 3.02 17.24
CA ARG A 20 20.38 3.54 15.94
C ARG A 20 19.74 2.49 15.04
N ARG A 21 20.14 1.21 15.12
CA ARG A 21 19.46 0.11 14.42
C ARG A 21 18.11 -0.25 15.05
N ALA A 22 17.97 -0.08 16.36
CA ALA A 22 16.71 -0.29 17.07
C ALA A 22 15.70 0.86 16.85
N ILE A 23 16.19 2.10 16.69
CA ILE A 23 15.37 3.27 16.37
C ILE A 23 15.22 3.35 14.84
N HIS A 24 14.27 2.59 14.31
CA HIS A 24 13.95 2.64 12.89
C HIS A 24 13.31 3.99 12.54
N LYS A 25 14.05 4.82 11.80
CA LYS A 25 13.50 5.91 11.01
C LYS A 25 13.54 5.49 9.56
N ASP A 26 12.36 5.26 8.99
CA ASP A 26 11.88 5.99 7.83
C ASP A 26 10.39 5.72 7.68
N SER A 27 9.59 6.71 8.05
CA SER A 27 8.15 6.66 7.82
C SER A 27 7.90 6.80 6.32
N CYS A 28 7.80 5.68 5.61
CA CYS A 28 7.41 5.62 4.19
C CYS A 28 5.89 5.85 4.04
N ASN A 29 5.51 7.03 4.47
CA ASN A 29 4.15 7.42 4.74
C ASN A 29 3.54 8.20 3.56
N GLU A 30 4.41 8.69 2.67
CA GLU A 30 4.13 9.43 1.43
C GLU A 30 3.71 8.51 0.26
N VAL A 31 3.77 7.19 0.44
CA VAL A 31 3.52 6.23 -0.66
C VAL A 31 2.06 6.27 -1.16
N ILE A 32 1.14 6.71 -0.30
CA ILE A 32 -0.26 6.87 -0.72
C ILE A 32 -0.45 8.00 -1.73
N ASP A 33 0.31 9.09 -1.56
CA ASP A 33 0.28 10.22 -2.48
C ASP A 33 0.77 9.76 -3.87
N LEU A 34 1.80 8.91 -3.91
CA LEU A 34 2.31 8.32 -5.15
C LEU A 34 1.28 7.42 -5.83
N ALA A 35 0.54 6.61 -5.05
CA ALA A 35 -0.55 5.76 -5.57
C ALA A 35 -1.67 6.59 -6.22
N LEU A 36 -2.08 7.66 -5.55
CA LEU A 36 -3.17 8.53 -6.00
C LEU A 36 -2.74 9.53 -7.08
N LYS A 37 -1.44 9.79 -7.29
CA LYS A 37 -0.95 10.66 -8.38
C LYS A 37 -1.16 10.06 -9.77
N ILE A 38 -1.25 8.75 -9.89
CA ILE A 38 -1.56 8.12 -11.18
C ILE A 38 -3.06 8.33 -11.46
N PRO A 39 -3.44 8.91 -12.63
CA PRO A 39 -4.83 9.07 -13.01
C PRO A 39 -5.57 7.73 -13.03
N ASP A 40 -6.86 7.75 -12.71
CA ASP A 40 -7.76 6.59 -12.78
C ASP A 40 -7.38 5.40 -11.86
N ILE A 41 -6.37 5.58 -11.00
CA ILE A 41 -6.07 4.66 -9.90
C ILE A 41 -6.83 5.10 -8.66
N HIS A 42 -7.57 4.16 -8.07
CA HIS A 42 -8.30 4.35 -6.82
C HIS A 42 -7.56 3.61 -5.69
N VAL A 43 -7.59 4.18 -4.49
CA VAL A 43 -6.99 3.57 -3.30
C VAL A 43 -8.08 3.28 -2.29
N LEU A 44 -8.21 2.00 -1.91
CA LEU A 44 -9.07 1.57 -0.81
C LEU A 44 -8.19 1.20 0.39
N VAL A 45 -8.36 1.87 1.52
CA VAL A 45 -7.62 1.57 2.74
C VAL A 45 -8.47 0.77 3.69
N LEU A 46 -7.95 -0.37 4.13
CA LEU A 46 -8.57 -1.27 5.08
C LEU A 46 -7.78 -1.25 6.40
N GLY A 47 -8.48 -1.15 7.53
CA GLY A 47 -7.88 -1.34 8.84
C GLY A 47 -8.52 -0.54 9.96
N PRO A 48 -7.85 -0.44 11.12
CA PRO A 48 -8.39 0.27 12.28
C PRO A 48 -8.39 1.78 12.07
N GLU A 49 -9.35 2.47 12.69
CA GLU A 49 -9.58 3.92 12.55
C GLU A 49 -8.30 4.77 12.71
N SER A 50 -7.41 4.40 13.64
CA SER A 50 -6.16 5.12 13.89
C SER A 50 -5.23 5.14 12.66
N CYS A 51 -5.13 4.02 11.94
CA CYS A 51 -4.35 3.90 10.71
C CYS A 51 -5.01 4.66 9.56
N LEU A 52 -6.34 4.58 9.46
CA LEU A 52 -7.13 5.24 8.42
C LEU A 52 -7.03 6.76 8.52
N ARG A 53 -7.17 7.30 9.73
CA ARG A 53 -7.10 8.75 10.00
C ARG A 53 -5.81 9.38 9.48
N VAL A 54 -4.67 8.71 9.68
CA VAL A 54 -3.37 9.18 9.20
C VAL A 54 -3.32 9.26 7.67
N LEU A 55 -3.94 8.32 6.98
CA LEU A 55 -3.96 8.27 5.51
C LEU A 55 -4.96 9.27 4.94
N TYR A 56 -6.13 9.41 5.57
CA TYR A 56 -7.12 10.42 5.22
C TYR A 56 -6.52 11.82 5.23
N PHE A 57 -5.85 12.23 6.31
CA PHE A 57 -5.24 13.56 6.39
C PHE A 57 -4.07 13.78 5.41
N ARG A 58 -3.54 12.71 4.80
CA ARG A 58 -2.56 12.86 3.70
C ARG A 58 -3.24 13.09 2.38
N ALA A 59 -4.17 12.21 2.02
CA ALA A 59 -4.98 12.36 0.82
C ALA A 59 -5.69 13.72 0.80
N PHE A 60 -6.26 14.15 1.94
CA PHE A 60 -6.88 15.46 2.11
C PHE A 60 -5.90 16.62 1.85
N ARG A 61 -4.70 16.58 2.43
CA ARG A 61 -3.69 17.64 2.23
C ARG A 61 -3.16 17.74 0.81
N LYS A 62 -3.37 16.70 0.00
CA LYS A 62 -2.99 16.66 -1.42
C LYS A 62 -4.19 16.82 -2.36
N GLU A 63 -5.39 17.03 -1.82
CA GLU A 63 -6.63 17.16 -2.58
C GLU A 63 -6.96 15.91 -3.43
N LEU A 64 -6.61 14.72 -2.93
CA LEU A 64 -6.79 13.43 -3.61
C LEU A 64 -7.92 12.58 -2.99
N LEU A 65 -8.94 13.22 -2.41
CA LEU A 65 -10.03 12.51 -1.73
C LEU A 65 -11.06 11.89 -2.69
N ASP A 66 -11.11 12.38 -3.93
CA ASP A 66 -11.99 11.88 -5.00
C ASP A 66 -11.78 10.39 -5.30
N ARG A 67 -10.56 9.88 -5.13
CA ARG A 67 -10.17 8.49 -5.43
C ARG A 67 -9.66 7.73 -4.22
N PHE A 68 -9.88 8.26 -3.02
CA PHE A 68 -9.45 7.68 -1.75
C PHE A 68 -10.66 7.20 -0.96
N TYR A 69 -10.70 5.89 -0.69
CA TYR A 69 -11.76 5.21 0.03
C TYR A 69 -11.23 4.56 1.31
N MET A 70 -12.08 4.44 2.31
CA MET A 70 -11.73 3.85 3.60
C MET A 70 -12.77 2.82 4.01
N LEU A 71 -12.28 1.70 4.53
CA LEU A 71 -13.08 0.68 5.20
C LEU A 71 -12.53 0.46 6.60
N ASN A 72 -13.28 0.92 7.60
CA ASN A 72 -12.93 0.73 9.00
C ASN A 72 -13.17 -0.73 9.41
N VAL A 73 -12.17 -1.33 10.04
CA VAL A 73 -12.21 -2.70 10.54
C VAL A 73 -12.12 -2.66 12.06
N THR A 74 -13.17 -3.13 12.73
CA THR A 74 -13.15 -3.28 14.19
C THR A 74 -12.42 -4.56 14.59
N ASN A 75 -12.07 -4.67 15.87
CA ASN A 75 -11.48 -5.90 16.40
C ASN A 75 -12.40 -7.11 16.23
N ILE A 76 -13.72 -6.91 16.33
CA ILE A 76 -14.70 -7.97 16.15
C ILE A 76 -14.68 -8.41 14.68
N ASP A 77 -14.73 -7.46 13.74
CA ASP A 77 -14.71 -7.77 12.30
C ASP A 77 -13.44 -8.51 11.88
N LEU A 78 -12.31 -8.19 12.50
CA LEU A 78 -11.04 -8.87 12.25
C LEU A 78 -11.08 -10.33 12.71
N ILE A 79 -11.65 -10.59 13.88
CA ILE A 79 -11.76 -11.95 14.46
C ILE A 79 -12.78 -12.79 13.69
N THR A 80 -13.91 -12.20 13.31
CA THR A 80 -14.99 -12.90 12.60
C THR A 80 -14.80 -12.95 11.09
N ASN A 81 -13.82 -12.21 10.56
CA ASN A 81 -13.58 -12.01 9.13
C ASN A 81 -14.74 -11.33 8.36
N ASN A 82 -15.69 -10.69 9.07
CA ASN A 82 -16.85 -10.04 8.45
C ASN A 82 -16.49 -8.86 7.54
N HIS A 83 -15.33 -8.24 7.77
CA HIS A 83 -14.84 -7.13 6.95
C HIS A 83 -14.60 -7.52 5.48
N MET A 84 -14.52 -8.82 5.15
CA MET A 84 -14.35 -9.30 3.78
C MET A 84 -15.60 -9.10 2.90
N GLU A 85 -16.80 -9.24 3.46
CA GLU A 85 -18.04 -8.94 2.73
C GLU A 85 -18.16 -7.44 2.46
N SER A 86 -17.77 -6.63 3.45
CA SER A 86 -17.71 -5.17 3.32
C SER A 86 -16.68 -4.74 2.30
N LEU A 87 -15.51 -5.40 2.27
CA LEU A 87 -14.47 -5.17 1.27
C LEU A 87 -14.99 -5.43 -0.14
N LYS A 88 -15.64 -6.58 -0.35
CA LYS A 88 -16.21 -6.92 -1.66
C LYS A 88 -17.22 -5.86 -2.11
N SER A 89 -18.14 -5.48 -1.22
CA SER A 89 -19.16 -4.46 -1.52
C SER A 89 -18.54 -3.09 -1.83
N ALA A 90 -17.49 -2.70 -1.10
CA ALA A 90 -16.75 -1.47 -1.35
C ALA A 90 -15.97 -1.49 -2.68
N LEU A 91 -15.37 -2.64 -3.04
CA LEU A 91 -14.72 -2.78 -4.35
C LEU A 91 -15.73 -2.69 -5.49
N GLU A 92 -16.89 -3.33 -5.36
CA GLU A 92 -17.94 -3.22 -6.36
C GLU A 92 -18.44 -1.78 -6.50
N SER A 93 -18.65 -1.06 -5.40
CA SER A 93 -19.11 0.33 -5.47
C SER A 93 -18.09 1.25 -6.15
N ILE A 94 -16.79 1.06 -5.91
CA ILE A 94 -15.72 1.83 -6.57
C ILE A 94 -15.72 1.57 -8.08
N VAL A 95 -15.91 0.32 -8.51
CA VAL A 95 -15.85 -0.03 -9.94
C VAL A 95 -17.12 0.35 -10.70
N VAL A 96 -18.28 0.31 -10.03
CA VAL A 96 -19.59 0.62 -10.63
C VAL A 96 -19.87 2.13 -10.66
N ASP A 97 -19.16 2.94 -9.88
CA ASP A 97 -19.33 4.40 -9.85
C ASP A 97 -19.16 4.99 -11.26
N SER A 98 -20.27 5.45 -11.85
CA SER A 98 -20.32 5.95 -13.23
C SER A 98 -19.59 7.27 -13.44
N ASN A 99 -19.19 7.94 -12.35
CA ASN A 99 -18.49 9.22 -12.43
C ASN A 99 -17.00 9.07 -12.76
N TYR A 100 -16.44 7.86 -12.59
CA TYR A 100 -15.01 7.61 -12.74
C TYR A 100 -14.74 6.35 -13.55
N THR A 101 -13.74 6.40 -14.42
CA THR A 101 -13.22 5.19 -15.07
C THR A 101 -12.07 4.65 -14.23
N SER A 102 -12.29 3.54 -13.52
CA SER A 102 -11.21 2.90 -12.75
C SER A 102 -10.31 2.08 -13.66
N LYS A 103 -9.03 2.45 -13.76
CA LYS A 103 -7.98 1.66 -14.43
C LYS A 103 -7.29 0.68 -13.49
N GLY A 104 -7.53 0.79 -12.19
CA GLY A 104 -7.00 -0.13 -11.21
C GLY A 104 -7.28 0.33 -9.79
N ILE A 105 -7.37 -0.64 -8.88
CA ILE A 105 -7.60 -0.40 -7.46
C ILE A 105 -6.43 -0.93 -6.65
N ILE A 106 -5.90 -0.11 -5.76
CA ILE A 106 -4.86 -0.52 -4.81
C ILE A 106 -5.46 -0.60 -3.41
N ILE A 107 -5.49 -1.81 -2.85
CA ILE A 107 -5.96 -2.08 -1.49
C ILE A 107 -4.79 -1.93 -0.52
N TYR A 108 -4.84 -0.93 0.34
CA TYR A 108 -3.89 -0.78 1.44
C TYR A 108 -4.38 -1.61 2.61
N ILE A 109 -3.65 -2.68 2.94
CA ILE A 109 -3.95 -3.51 4.12
C ILE A 109 -3.08 -3.12 5.31
N SER A 110 -3.64 -3.29 6.50
CA SER A 110 -3.00 -2.94 7.74
C SER A 110 -2.07 -4.04 8.25
N CYS A 111 -1.27 -3.72 9.26
CA CYS A 111 -0.47 -4.74 9.95
C CYS A 111 -1.33 -5.80 10.64
N SER A 112 -2.56 -5.47 11.01
CA SER A 112 -3.49 -6.42 11.64
C SER A 112 -3.86 -7.55 10.66
N ASP A 113 -4.15 -7.21 9.41
CA ASP A 113 -4.46 -8.18 8.35
C ASP A 113 -3.25 -9.07 8.02
N ILE A 114 -2.04 -8.49 8.04
CA ILE A 114 -0.80 -9.24 7.84
C ILE A 114 -0.60 -10.30 8.94
N VAL A 115 -0.88 -9.94 10.20
CA VAL A 115 -0.74 -10.86 11.34
C VAL A 115 -1.80 -11.95 11.31
N MET A 116 -3.04 -11.59 10.96
CA MET A 116 -4.13 -12.56 10.86
C MET A 116 -3.99 -13.49 9.66
N GLY A 117 -3.16 -13.11 8.68
CA GLY A 117 -3.03 -13.89 7.44
C GLY A 117 -4.32 -13.88 6.63
N THR A 118 -5.07 -12.77 6.68
CA THR A 118 -6.34 -12.62 5.97
C THR A 118 -6.15 -12.90 4.49
N ASP A 119 -6.98 -13.79 3.93
CA ASP A 119 -6.97 -14.11 2.51
C ASP A 119 -7.91 -13.18 1.73
N PHE A 120 -7.32 -12.33 0.89
CA PHE A 120 -8.03 -11.39 0.03
C PHE A 120 -8.25 -11.93 -1.39
N THR A 121 -7.68 -13.10 -1.72
CA THR A 121 -7.54 -13.60 -3.09
C THR A 121 -8.89 -13.77 -3.77
N SER A 122 -9.85 -14.43 -3.11
CA SER A 122 -11.16 -14.71 -3.71
C SER A 122 -11.96 -13.43 -3.98
N GLY A 123 -11.89 -12.45 -3.08
CA GLY A 123 -12.57 -11.16 -3.26
C GLY A 123 -11.98 -10.36 -4.42
N ILE A 124 -10.65 -10.35 -4.53
CA ILE A 124 -9.91 -9.71 -5.62
C ILE A 124 -10.25 -10.35 -6.97
N GLN A 125 -10.10 -11.67 -7.08
CA GLN A 125 -10.36 -12.41 -8.33
C GLN A 125 -11.78 -12.18 -8.83
N TYR A 126 -12.77 -12.19 -7.93
CA TYR A 126 -14.15 -11.91 -8.30
C TYR A 126 -14.31 -10.55 -8.99
N ILE A 127 -13.68 -9.50 -8.46
CA ILE A 127 -13.75 -8.15 -9.03
C ILE A 127 -13.00 -8.06 -10.36
N GLU A 128 -11.77 -8.59 -10.42
CA GLU A 128 -10.95 -8.59 -11.63
C GLU A 128 -11.64 -9.34 -12.78
N GLU A 129 -12.25 -10.49 -12.51
CA GLU A 129 -12.93 -11.30 -13.51
C GLU A 129 -14.22 -10.67 -14.01
N LYS A 130 -15.05 -10.16 -13.09
CA LYS A 130 -16.38 -9.61 -13.40
C LYS A 130 -16.30 -8.26 -14.10
N TYR A 131 -15.41 -7.37 -13.64
CA TYR A 131 -15.37 -5.99 -14.12
C TYR A 131 -14.13 -5.66 -14.98
N LYS A 132 -13.18 -6.59 -15.12
CA LYS A 132 -11.95 -6.38 -15.91
C LYS A 132 -11.11 -5.20 -15.41
N VAL A 133 -11.15 -4.93 -14.12
CA VAL A 133 -10.34 -3.90 -13.45
C VAL A 133 -9.33 -4.60 -12.53
N PRO A 134 -8.01 -4.35 -12.66
CA PRO A 134 -7.01 -4.99 -11.81
C PRO A 134 -7.09 -4.46 -10.38
N VAL A 135 -6.97 -5.37 -9.40
CA VAL A 135 -7.02 -5.03 -7.97
C VAL A 135 -5.79 -5.61 -7.27
N LYS A 136 -4.98 -4.75 -6.65
CA LYS A 136 -3.67 -5.13 -6.10
C LYS A 136 -3.51 -4.75 -4.64
N ILE A 137 -2.84 -5.61 -3.87
CA ILE A 137 -2.62 -5.40 -2.44
C ILE A 137 -1.30 -4.68 -2.19
N PHE A 138 -1.38 -3.56 -1.48
CA PHE A 138 -0.23 -2.89 -0.90
C PHE A 138 -0.17 -3.13 0.62
N GLN A 139 0.66 -4.08 1.05
CA GLN A 139 0.87 -4.36 2.47
C GLN A 139 1.68 -3.25 3.14
N ARG A 140 1.13 -2.60 4.17
CA ARG A 140 1.82 -1.52 4.88
C ARG A 140 2.13 -1.89 6.32
N GLY A 141 3.07 -1.14 6.89
CA GLY A 141 3.34 -1.12 8.33
C GLY A 141 4.61 -1.87 8.69
N PRO A 142 4.98 -1.86 9.98
CA PRO A 142 6.25 -2.42 10.46
C PRO A 142 6.42 -3.91 10.17
N LEU A 143 5.31 -4.62 9.94
CA LEU A 143 5.27 -6.05 9.67
C LEU A 143 5.29 -6.40 8.18
N SER A 144 5.19 -5.41 7.31
CA SER A 144 5.29 -5.63 5.86
C SER A 144 6.74 -5.99 5.45
N LYS A 145 6.90 -6.68 4.31
CA LYS A 145 8.20 -7.19 3.82
C LYS A 145 9.26 -6.07 3.81
N ARG A 146 10.29 -6.22 4.66
CA ARG A 146 11.33 -5.20 4.92
C ARG A 146 12.51 -5.20 3.93
N ARG A 147 12.53 -6.14 2.98
CA ARG A 147 13.64 -6.26 2.01
C ARG A 147 13.52 -5.33 0.80
N MET A 148 12.35 -4.73 0.58
CA MET A 148 12.10 -3.79 -0.51
C MET A 148 11.53 -2.50 0.05
N LEU A 149 11.93 -1.38 -0.55
CA LEU A 149 11.38 -0.09 -0.16
C LEU A 149 9.89 -0.03 -0.54
N PRO A 150 9.06 0.63 0.28
CA PRO A 150 7.63 0.82 -0.04
C PRO A 150 7.37 1.45 -1.41
N LYS A 151 8.25 2.35 -1.89
CA LYS A 151 8.20 2.92 -3.24
C LYS A 151 8.41 1.84 -4.32
N GLU A 152 9.46 1.02 -4.21
CA GLU A 152 9.73 -0.08 -5.15
C GLU A 152 8.57 -1.08 -5.21
N ARG A 153 7.99 -1.40 -4.05
CA ARG A 153 6.82 -2.29 -3.97
C ARG A 153 5.62 -1.71 -4.71
N LEU A 154 5.41 -0.40 -4.61
CA LEU A 154 4.34 0.28 -5.34
C LEU A 154 4.64 0.33 -6.85
N SER A 155 5.90 0.56 -7.24
CA SER A 155 6.32 0.49 -8.65
C SER A 155 6.02 -0.88 -9.28
N ASN A 156 6.28 -1.97 -8.56
CA ASN A 156 5.93 -3.32 -9.01
C ASN A 156 4.42 -3.50 -9.19
N ILE A 157 3.61 -2.96 -8.26
CA ILE A 157 2.15 -2.98 -8.39
C ILE A 157 1.69 -2.24 -9.66
N PHE A 158 2.28 -1.08 -9.96
CA PHE A 158 1.95 -0.36 -11.18
C PHE A 158 2.33 -1.14 -12.44
N ALA A 159 3.49 -1.81 -12.44
CA ALA A 159 3.88 -2.69 -13.54
C ALA A 159 2.87 -3.82 -13.75
N GLU A 160 2.42 -4.47 -12.67
CA GLU A 160 1.39 -5.52 -12.74
C GLU A 160 0.04 -5.01 -13.27
N ILE A 161 -0.38 -3.80 -12.88
CA ILE A 161 -1.59 -3.16 -13.40
C ILE A 161 -1.46 -2.91 -14.91
N LEU A 162 -0.30 -2.40 -15.37
CA LEU A 162 -0.04 -2.18 -16.79
C LEU A 162 -0.04 -3.49 -17.58
N GLU A 163 0.61 -4.54 -17.05
CA GLU A 163 0.61 -5.87 -17.66
C GLU A 163 -0.78 -6.47 -17.78
N PHE A 164 -1.66 -6.25 -16.78
CA PHE A 164 -3.06 -6.69 -16.84
C PHE A 164 -3.79 -6.11 -18.06
N HIS A 165 -3.61 -4.81 -18.31
CA HIS A 165 -4.20 -4.13 -19.47
C HIS A 165 -3.56 -4.58 -20.79
N ASN A 166 -2.25 -4.83 -20.81
CA ASN A 166 -1.54 -5.35 -21.98
C ASN A 166 -1.86 -6.82 -22.30
N LYS A 167 -2.36 -7.60 -21.35
CA LYS A 167 -2.89 -8.95 -21.62
C LYS A 167 -4.30 -8.90 -22.21
N SER A 168 -5.12 -7.94 -21.78
CA SER A 168 -6.45 -7.71 -22.37
C SER A 168 -6.38 -7.08 -23.76
N SER A 169 -5.34 -6.30 -24.03
CA SER A 169 -5.13 -5.61 -25.31
C SER A 169 -4.03 -6.36 -26.06
N ASN A 170 -4.29 -6.98 -27.22
CA ASN A 170 -3.26 -7.64 -28.05
C ASN A 170 -2.17 -6.68 -28.62
N ASP A 171 -1.98 -5.50 -28.02
CA ASP A 171 -1.18 -4.37 -28.50
C ASP A 171 0.28 -4.42 -27.98
N LEU A 172 0.89 -5.61 -28.05
CA LEU A 172 2.28 -5.87 -27.62
C LEU A 172 3.34 -5.10 -28.43
N ASN A 173 2.95 -4.29 -29.43
CA ASN A 173 3.85 -3.68 -30.41
C ASN A 173 4.06 -2.17 -30.25
N LYS A 174 3.55 -1.55 -29.18
CA LYS A 174 3.79 -0.12 -28.91
C LYS A 174 5.20 0.07 -28.32
N LYS A 175 6.13 0.61 -29.13
CA LYS A 175 7.47 1.01 -28.65
C LYS A 175 7.33 2.17 -27.66
N ALA A 176 7.28 1.86 -26.37
CA ALA A 176 7.20 2.84 -25.29
C ALA A 176 8.25 2.53 -24.21
N VAL A 177 8.78 3.58 -23.58
CA VAL A 177 9.65 3.49 -22.41
C VAL A 177 8.86 4.03 -21.22
N ASN A 178 8.58 3.18 -20.23
CA ASN A 178 7.88 3.59 -19.01
C ASN A 178 8.87 4.25 -18.05
N ILE A 179 8.63 5.52 -17.72
CA ILE A 179 9.44 6.27 -16.76
C ILE A 179 8.60 6.46 -15.49
N LEU A 180 9.00 5.79 -14.41
CA LEU A 180 8.47 6.07 -13.07
C LEU A 180 9.36 7.14 -12.44
N GLY A 181 8.80 8.33 -12.25
CA GLY A 181 9.54 9.45 -11.66
C GLY A 181 9.83 9.25 -10.18
N GLU A 182 10.93 9.83 -9.70
CA GLU A 182 11.18 10.00 -8.26
C GLU A 182 10.69 11.37 -7.81
N GLU A 183 9.93 11.42 -6.71
CA GLU A 183 9.60 12.68 -6.05
C GLU A 183 10.86 13.26 -5.37
N ARG A 184 11.20 14.51 -5.70
CA ARG A 184 12.23 15.31 -5.02
C ARG A 184 11.67 16.02 -3.80
#